data_AF-A0A7X6QFB5-F1
#
_entry.id   AF-A0A7X6QFB5-F1
#
_cell.length_a   1.000
_cell.length_b   1.000
_cell.length_c   1.000
_cell.angle_alpha   90.00
_cell.angle_beta   90.00
_cell.angle_gamma   90.00
#
_symmetry.space_group_name_H-M   'P 1'
#
loop_
_entity.id
_entity.type
_entity.pdbx_description
1 polymer ?
#
loop_
_entity_poly.entity_id
_entity_poly.type
_entity_poly.pdbx_seq_one_letter_code
_entity_poly.pdbx_strand_id
1 'polypeptide(L)' 'MLFSDNVTVEDELCLKKLAVEKGLLMMGPDCGTAIINGVPLCFANAVRCGRIGLVGASGT' A
#
# COMPACT_ATOMS: atom_id res chain seq x y z
N MET A 1 2.46 -4.31 2.15
CA MET A 1 2.43 -3.67 0.81
C MET A 1 2.71 -4.75 -0.20
N LEU A 2 1.91 -4.86 -1.25
CA LEU A 2 2.17 -5.80 -2.32
C LEU A 2 2.49 -5.02 -3.60
N PHE A 3 3.78 -4.89 -3.90
CA PHE A 3 4.23 -4.24 -5.13
C PHE A 3 3.90 -5.06 -6.38
N SER A 4 3.84 -6.38 -6.23
CA SER A 4 3.61 -7.29 -7.34
C SER A 4 2.23 -7.09 -7.98
N ASP A 5 2.24 -7.10 -9.31
CA ASP A 5 1.05 -7.16 -10.17
C ASP A 5 0.69 -8.64 -10.50
N ASN A 6 -0.41 -8.85 -11.24
CA ASN A 6 -0.92 -10.14 -11.72
C ASN A 6 -1.35 -11.08 -10.59
N VAL A 7 -1.92 -10.50 -9.53
CA VAL A 7 -2.55 -11.24 -8.43
C VAL A 7 -4.04 -11.36 -8.71
N THR A 8 -4.60 -12.54 -8.47
CA THR A 8 -6.04 -12.76 -8.66
C THR A 8 -6.86 -11.92 -7.68
N VAL A 9 -8.08 -11.55 -8.07
CA VAL A 9 -8.99 -10.82 -7.18
C VAL A 9 -9.34 -11.66 -5.95
N GLU A 10 -9.42 -12.98 -6.12
CA GLU A 10 -9.68 -13.95 -5.05
C GLU A 10 -8.57 -13.92 -4.00
N ASP A 11 -7.30 -13.91 -4.42
CA ASP A 11 -6.15 -13.83 -3.51
C ASP A 11 -6.06 -12.48 -2.82
N GLU A 12 -6.27 -11.38 -3.55
CA GLU A 12 -6.33 -10.04 -2.95
C GLU A 12 -7.40 -9.97 -1.86
N LEU A 13 -8.60 -10.47 -2.14
CA LEU A 13 -9.72 -10.49 -1.20
C LEU A 13 -9.38 -11.34 0.04
N CYS A 14 -8.79 -12.52 -0.17
CA CYS A 14 -8.37 -13.41 0.90
C CYS A 14 -7.35 -12.71 1.83
N LEU A 15 -6.32 -12.10 1.25
CA LEU A 15 -5.27 -11.40 1.99
C LEU A 15 -5.80 -10.18 2.74
N LYS A 16 -6.68 -9.39 2.13
CA LYS A 16 -7.30 -8.21 2.77
C LYS A 16 -8.20 -8.62 3.94
N LYS A 17 -9.02 -9.66 3.78
CA LYS A 17 -9.85 -10.20 4.87
C LYS A 17 -8.99 -10.68 6.04
N LEU A 18 -7.96 -11.49 5.74
CA LEU A 18 -7.03 -11.98 6.76
C LEU A 18 -6.32 -10.84 7.50
N ALA A 19 -5.93 -9.77 6.79
CA ALA A 19 -5.30 -8.62 7.43
C ALA A 19 -6.27 -7.90 8.38
N VAL A 20 -7.52 -7.68 7.97
CA VAL A 20 -8.56 -7.09 8.83
C VAL A 20 -8.79 -7.95 10.08
N GLU A 21 -8.93 -9.26 9.92
CA GLU A 21 -9.08 -10.21 11.04
C GLU A 21 -7.93 -10.13 12.04
N LYS A 22 -6.72 -9.83 11.56
CA LYS A 22 -5.51 -9.69 12.39
C LYS A 22 -5.24 -8.26 12.87
N GLY A 23 -6.09 -7.28 12.54
CA GLY A 23 -5.85 -5.87 12.87
C GLY A 23 -4.64 -5.26 12.14
N LEU A 24 -4.35 -5.74 10.93
CA LEU A 24 -3.23 -5.31 10.09
C LEU A 24 -3.71 -4.52 8.87
N LEU A 25 -2.81 -3.72 8.29
CA LEU A 25 -3.04 -3.02 7.03
C LEU A 25 -2.45 -3.80 5.85
N MET A 26 -3.30 -4.20 4.90
CA MET A 26 -2.88 -4.77 3.62
C MET A 26 -3.10 -3.74 2.51
N MET A 27 -2.00 -3.14 2.05
CA MET A 27 -1.99 -2.39 0.79
C MET A 27 -1.91 -3.40 -0.36
N GLY A 28 -2.92 -3.34 -1.23
CA GLY A 28 -3.26 -4.32 -2.29
C GLY A 28 -2.15 -4.63 -3.29
N PRO A 29 -2.38 -5.58 -4.21
CA PRO A 29 -1.51 -5.80 -5.37
C PRO A 29 -1.39 -4.53 -6.21
N ASP A 30 -0.32 -4.48 -7.01
CA ASP A 30 0.03 -3.32 -7.85
C ASP A 30 0.14 -2.00 -7.06
N CYS A 31 0.44 -2.08 -5.77
CA CYS A 31 0.70 -0.90 -4.94
C CYS A 31 2.13 -0.43 -5.19
N GLY A 32 2.31 0.43 -6.19
CA GLY A 32 3.62 0.91 -6.66
C GLY A 32 4.29 1.97 -5.76
N THR A 33 3.50 2.75 -5.02
CA THR A 33 3.97 3.98 -4.36
C THR A 33 3.44 4.09 -2.94
N ALA A 34 4.33 4.24 -1.96
CA ALA A 34 3.96 4.58 -0.59
C ALA A 34 5.11 5.25 0.19
N ILE A 35 4.74 6.11 1.14
CA ILE A 35 5.63 6.62 2.20
C ILE A 35 4.92 6.44 3.53
N ILE A 36 5.48 5.63 4.42
CA ILE A 36 4.94 5.38 5.77
C ILE A 36 5.96 5.84 6.80
N ASN A 37 5.57 6.74 7.68
CA ASN A 37 6.46 7.30 8.71
C ASN A 37 7.79 7.85 8.13
N GLY A 38 7.73 8.49 6.96
CA GLY A 38 8.90 9.00 6.24
C GLY A 38 9.77 7.93 5.55
N VAL A 39 9.41 6.65 5.65
CA VAL A 39 10.14 5.55 4.99
C VAL A 39 9.57 5.34 3.58
N PRO A 40 10.40 5.45 2.52
CA PRO A 40 9.96 5.17 1.16
C PRO A 40 9.78 3.66 0.95
N LEU A 41 8.68 3.27 0.32
CA LEU A 41 8.42 1.90 -0.10
C LEU A 41 8.17 1.89 -1.61
N CYS A 42 8.95 1.09 -2.35
CA CYS A 42 8.93 1.03 -3.82
C CYS A 42 9.21 2.39 -4.47
N PHE A 43 8.33 2.89 -5.36
CA PHE A 43 8.49 4.20 -5.96
C PHE A 43 8.05 5.28 -4.98
N ALA A 44 8.95 6.19 -4.62
CA ALA A 44 8.65 7.29 -3.73
C ALA A 44 9.51 8.50 -4.06
N ASN A 45 8.98 9.68 -3.79
CA ASN A 45 9.71 10.94 -3.96
C ASN A 45 10.18 11.45 -2.59
N ALA A 46 11.34 12.10 -2.56
CA ALA A 46 11.76 12.84 -1.38
C ALA A 46 10.79 13.99 -1.13
N VAL A 47 10.03 13.91 -0.04
CA VAL A 47 9.04 14.92 0.35
C VAL A 47 9.39 15.48 1.74
N ARG A 48 9.02 16.73 1.98
CA ARG A 48 9.14 17.33 3.31
C ARG A 48 8.08 16.75 4.23
N CYS A 49 8.46 16.36 5.44
CA CYS A 49 7.50 16.01 6.47
C CYS A 49 6.57 17.20 6.78
N GLY A 50 5.29 16.91 6.93
CA GLY A 50 4.26 17.92 7.14
C GLY A 50 2.99 17.33 7.74
N ARG A 51 1.94 18.14 7.81
CA ARG A 51 0.66 17.79 8.46
C ARG A 51 -0.38 17.16 7.53
N ILE A 52 -0.02 16.90 6.28
CA ILE A 52 -0.94 16.39 5.25
C ILE A 52 -0.69 14.89 5.08
N GLY A 53 -1.75 14.09 5.24
CA GLY A 53 -1.77 12.68 4.90
C GLY A 53 -2.39 12.46 3.52
N LEU A 54 -1.85 11.50 2.77
CA LEU A 54 -2.34 11.09 1.45
C LEU A 54 -2.70 9.61 1.47
N VAL A 55 -3.85 9.29 0.86
CA VAL A 55 -4.28 7.91 0.57
C VAL A 55 -4.74 7.91 -0.88
N GLY A 56 -4.27 6.94 -1.66
CA GLY A 56 -4.62 6.81 -3.07
C GLY A 56 -4.60 5.36 -3.52
N ALA A 57 -5.41 5.06 -4.53
CA ALA A 57 -5.36 3.81 -5.29
C ALA A 57 -4.77 4.10 -6.69
N SER A 58 -3.71 4.91 -6.73
CA SER A 58 -2.92 5.28 -7.92
C SER A 58 -1.45 5.27 -7.53
N GLY A 59 -0.58 4.88 -8.47
CA GLY A 59 0.87 4.92 -8.29
C GLY A 59 1.51 6.28 -8.59
N THR A 60 0.93 7.08 -9.48
CA THR A 60 1.43 8.41 -9.90
C THR A 60 0.43 9.50 -9.60
#